data_AF-B9VEP8-F1
#
_entry.id   AF-B9VEP8-F1
#
_cell.length_a   1.000
_cell.length_b   1.000
_cell.length_c   1.000
_cell.angle_alpha   90.00
_cell.angle_beta   90.00
_cell.angle_gamma   90.00
#
_symmetry.space_group_name_H-M   'P 1'
#
loop_
_entity.id
_entity.type
_entity.pdbx_description
1 polymer ?
#
loop_
_entity_poly.entity_id
_entity_poly.type
_entity_poly.pdbx_seq_one_letter_code
_entity_poly.pdbx_strand_id
1 'polypeptide(L)' 'GDAADDPAVWVAGQRPVAASGASRICRSDPHGDGHDVCSVVYEFADGMILNHAAQGLRNNVDVRP' A
#
# COMPACT_ATOMS: atom_id res chain seq x y z
N GLY A 1 -8.83 -8.01 8.58
CA GLY A 1 -8.33 -6.64 8.74
C GLY A 1 -9.21 -5.77 7.89
N ASP A 2 -9.98 -4.90 8.53
CA ASP A 2 -10.95 -4.05 7.84
C ASP A 2 -10.16 -2.94 7.12
N ALA A 3 -10.33 -2.80 5.79
CA ALA A 3 -9.68 -1.74 5.02
C ALA A 3 -10.11 -0.33 5.46
N ALA A 4 -11.09 -0.23 6.35
CA ALA A 4 -11.59 1.01 6.93
C ALA A 4 -10.56 1.77 7.79
N ASP A 5 -9.52 1.11 8.31
CA ASP A 5 -8.48 1.74 9.13
C ASP A 5 -7.25 2.20 8.32
N ASP A 6 -7.28 2.06 6.98
CA ASP A 6 -6.20 2.58 6.13
C ASP A 6 -6.31 4.12 6.03
N PRO A 7 -5.26 4.89 6.39
CA PRO A 7 -5.29 6.35 6.32
C PRO A 7 -5.53 6.88 4.88
N ALA A 8 -5.17 6.12 3.85
CA ALA A 8 -5.44 6.47 2.46
C ALA A 8 -6.94 6.36 2.15
N VAL A 9 -7.64 5.38 2.74
CA VAL A 9 -9.11 5.27 2.66
C VAL A 9 -9.79 6.38 3.47
N TRP A 10 -9.21 6.81 4.59
CA TRP A 10 -9.74 7.96 5.33
C TRP A 10 -9.70 9.26 4.52
N VAL A 11 -8.61 9.53 3.80
CA VAL A 11 -8.47 10.70 2.93
C VAL A 11 -9.50 10.69 1.79
N ALA A 12 -9.88 9.52 1.29
CA ALA A 12 -10.92 9.39 0.28
C ALA A 12 -12.30 9.88 0.78
N GLY A 13 -12.55 9.90 2.10
CA GLY A 13 -13.81 10.36 2.70
C GLY A 13 -14.99 9.41 2.48
N GLN A 14 -14.75 8.21 1.96
CA GLN A 14 -15.75 7.18 1.66
C GLN A 14 -15.16 5.78 1.85
N ARG A 15 -16.02 4.76 1.97
CA ARG A 15 -15.59 3.37 2.09
C ARG A 15 -15.40 2.76 0.69
N PRO A 16 -14.31 2.02 0.44
CA PRO A 16 -14.12 1.33 -0.82
C PRO A 16 -15.14 0.21 -0.99
N VAL A 17 -15.56 -0.03 -2.23
CA VAL A 17 -16.46 -1.12 -2.62
C VAL A 17 -15.69 -2.39 -2.98
N ALA A 18 -14.41 -2.27 -3.35
CA ALA A 18 -13.52 -3.38 -3.60
C ALA A 18 -12.07 -3.02 -3.22
N ALA A 19 -11.29 -4.05 -2.91
CA ALA A 19 -9.86 -3.94 -2.63
C ALA A 19 -9.12 -5.16 -3.20
N SER A 20 -7.99 -4.92 -3.86
CA SER A 20 -7.10 -5.98 -4.36
C SER A 20 -5.65 -5.54 -4.21
N GLY A 21 -4.75 -6.47 -3.91
CA GLY A 21 -3.36 -6.09 -3.68
C GLY A 21 -2.40 -7.26 -3.64
N ALA A 22 -1.12 -6.91 -3.56
CA ALA A 22 -0.03 -7.84 -3.41
C ALA A 22 1.04 -7.26 -2.49
N SER A 23 1.82 -8.14 -1.87
CA SER A 23 2.94 -7.79 -1.01
C SER A 23 4.08 -8.77 -1.22
N ARG A 24 5.30 -8.35 -0.91
CA ARG A 24 6.49 -9.18 -1.12
C ARG A 24 7.58 -8.93 -0.08
N ILE A 25 8.29 -9.99 0.30
CA ILE A 25 9.61 -9.94 0.92
C ILE A 25 10.67 -9.90 -0.20
N CYS A 26 11.43 -8.82 -0.25
CA CYS A 26 12.46 -8.51 -1.25
C CYS A 26 13.88 -8.48 -0.66
N ARG A 27 14.03 -8.36 0.67
CA ARG A 27 15.33 -8.32 1.34
C ARG A 27 16.05 -9.67 1.28
N SER A 28 17.37 -9.64 1.20
CA SER A 28 18.21 -10.84 1.03
C SER A 28 18.31 -11.71 2.28
N ASP A 29 18.17 -11.12 3.47
CA ASP A 29 18.24 -11.81 4.75
C ASP A 29 16.98 -11.46 5.56
N PRO A 30 15.84 -12.11 5.26
CA PRO A 30 14.57 -11.79 5.87
C PRO A 30 14.49 -12.33 7.29
N HIS A 31 14.23 -11.41 8.22
CA HIS A 31 13.95 -11.71 9.62
C HIS A 31 12.56 -11.22 9.98
N GLY A 32 11.76 -12.10 10.59
CA GLY A 32 10.33 -11.87 10.88
C GLY A 32 9.42 -12.13 9.68
N ASP A 33 8.14 -11.78 9.83
CA ASP A 33 7.05 -12.00 8.86
C ASP A 33 6.64 -10.73 8.10
N GLY A 34 7.27 -9.59 8.39
CA GLY A 34 6.98 -8.32 7.71
C GLY A 34 7.34 -8.35 6.23
N HIS A 35 6.42 -7.92 5.37
CA HIS A 35 6.69 -7.71 3.95
C HIS A 35 7.42 -6.39 3.72
N ASP A 36 8.30 -6.37 2.72
CA ASP A 36 9.16 -5.23 2.42
C ASP A 36 8.46 -4.17 1.57
N VAL A 37 7.55 -4.61 0.72
CA VAL A 37 6.74 -3.77 -0.16
C VAL A 37 5.32 -4.30 -0.24
N CYS A 38 4.35 -3.41 -0.38
CA CYS A 38 2.97 -3.76 -0.74
C CYS A 38 2.33 -2.69 -1.64
N SER A 39 1.31 -3.11 -2.38
CA SER A 39 0.43 -2.23 -3.15
C SER A 39 -1.00 -2.76 -3.00
N VAL A 40 -1.93 -1.87 -2.66
CA VAL A 40 -3.36 -2.15 -2.58
C VAL A 40 -4.11 -1.13 -3.41
N VAL A 41 -4.90 -1.62 -4.36
CA VAL A 41 -5.83 -0.83 -5.15
C VAL A 41 -7.20 -0.91 -4.52
N TYR A 42 -7.77 0.26 -4.26
CA TYR A 42 -9.14 0.45 -3.78
C TYR A 42 -10.01 1.03 -4.88
N GLU A 43 -11.19 0.47 -5.06
CA GLU A 43 -12.25 0.99 -5.91
C GLU A 43 -13.35 1.61 -5.04
N PHE A 44 -13.85 2.78 -5.44
CA PHE A 44 -14.89 3.50 -4.72
C PHE A 44 -16.18 3.59 -5.53
N ALA A 45 -17.30 3.86 -4.86
CA ALA A 45 -18.64 3.82 -5.46
C ALA A 45 -18.84 4.88 -6.56
N ASP A 46 -18.11 5.99 -6.50
CA ASP A 46 -18.13 7.07 -7.50
C ASP A 46 -17.17 6.82 -8.68
N GLY A 47 -16.50 5.67 -8.70
CA GLY A 47 -15.52 5.30 -9.71
C GLY A 47 -14.10 5.84 -9.45
N MET A 48 -13.84 6.49 -8.31
CA MET A 48 -12.48 6.83 -7.91
C MET A 48 -11.67 5.54 -7.70
N ILE A 49 -10.40 5.57 -8.12
CA ILE A 49 -9.43 4.52 -7.88
C ILE A 49 -8.28 5.09 -7.07
N LEU A 50 -7.93 4.44 -5.96
CA LEU A 50 -6.79 4.79 -5.13
C LEU A 50 -5.81 3.63 -5.06
N ASN A 51 -4.54 3.88 -5.39
CA ASN A 51 -3.47 2.92 -5.13
C ASN A 51 -2.68 3.37 -3.90
N HIS A 52 -2.78 2.60 -2.82
CA HIS A 52 -1.94 2.75 -1.65
C HIS A 52 -0.70 1.84 -1.80
N ALA A 53 0.49 2.42 -1.75
CA ALA A 53 1.75 1.68 -1.80
C ALA A 53 2.61 2.03 -0.59
N ALA A 54 3.17 1.01 0.06
CA ALA A 54 4.08 1.18 1.18
C ALA A 54 5.36 0.36 0.97
N GLN A 55 6.46 0.89 1.50
CA GLN A 55 7.74 0.17 1.56
C GLN A 55 8.37 0.33 2.94
N GLY A 56 8.88 -0.77 3.48
CA GLY A 56 9.79 -0.79 4.62
C GLY A 56 11.26 -0.74 4.22
N LEU A 57 11.55 -0.79 2.92
CA LEU A 57 12.91 -0.68 2.38
C LEU A 57 13.40 0.76 2.41
N ARG A 58 14.72 0.92 2.55
CA ARG A 58 15.37 2.22 2.37
C ARG A 58 15.18 2.67 0.94
N ASN A 59 14.71 3.91 0.79
CA ASN A 59 14.53 4.51 -0.51
C ASN A 59 15.91 4.81 -1.12
N ASN A 60 16.30 4.09 -2.17
CA ASN A 60 17.57 4.29 -2.89
C ASN A 60 17.45 5.34 -3.99
N VAL A 61 16.79 6.47 -3.73
CA VAL A 61 16.73 7.56 -4.71
C VAL A 61 18.15 8.10 -4.88
N ASP A 62 18.77 7.83 -6.03
CA ASP A 62 19.97 8.52 -6.49
C ASP A 62 19.54 9.95 -6.86
N VAL A 63 19.39 10.81 -5.84
CA VAL A 63 19.16 12.24 -6.06
C VAL A 63 20.49 12.83 -6.49
N ARG A 64 20.76 12.79 -7.80
CA ARG A 64 21.84 13.59 -8.38
C ARG A 64 21.44 15.07 -8.32
N PRO A 65 22.30 15.95 -7.81
CA PRO A 65 22.04 17.40 -7.78
C PRO A 65 21.96 17.99 -9.19
#